data_AF-A0A806TTJ7-F1
#
_entry.id   AF-A0A806TTJ7-F1
#
_cell.length_a   1.000
_cell.length_b   1.000
_cell.length_c   1.000
_cell.angle_alpha   90.00
_cell.angle_beta   90.00
_cell.angle_gamma   90.00
#
_symmetry.space_group_name_H-M   'P 1'
#
loop_
_entity.id
_entity.type
_entity.pdbx_description
1 polymer ?
#
loop_
_entity_poly.entity_id
_entity_poly.type
_entity_poly.pdbx_seq_one_letter_code
_entity_poly.pdbx_strand_id
1 'polypeptide(L)'
;MGCDACLPIRTGYTVSFQQSRDAKKLEKYFKDISQNQWKTLGEDMIWMREDIFWDFMDYVHQHLDPRHVWAVEAKQRSPFENLRRMEPITAFQKMKDALWIDELIEDKRICSYYQPIVSVNHERVHIVGHEILSRGLEEDGSIIPPFKMFEAAQIRNKTFALDRACRLEAVKNASIIDHQLIFINFIPTAIYNPEHCLASTFTLIKELNIKPEQIVFEVIETEDVQDIEHLKNILNYYRSHGFKYALDDVGVGYNTLNRLLEVEPDVVKLAFEFTNGVSKNEKQKKVAQEMLAITHRMGAQALAEGVETKEDLKCLIEMGYDLFQGYYFAKPNPKPLKEIHSIYV
;
A
#
# COMPACT_ATOMS: atom_id res chain seq x y z
N MET A 1 13.21 3.94 23.39
CA MET A 1 13.65 2.73 22.65
C MET A 1 13.30 2.97 21.20
N GLY A 2 14.29 3.03 20.31
CA GLY A 2 14.04 3.28 18.88
C GLY A 2 13.29 2.10 18.26
N CYS A 3 12.31 2.39 17.41
CA CYS A 3 11.63 1.38 16.63
C CYS A 3 12.58 0.89 15.51
N ASP A 4 12.87 -0.41 15.48
CA ASP A 4 13.69 -1.02 14.42
C ASP A 4 13.06 -0.88 13.02
N ALA A 5 11.74 -0.60 12.94
CA ALA A 5 11.05 -0.27 11.68
C ALA A 5 11.24 1.20 11.25
N CYS A 6 11.72 2.07 12.15
CA CYS A 6 11.93 3.50 11.89
C CYS A 6 13.42 3.88 11.73
N LEU A 7 14.34 3.01 12.14
CA LEU A 7 15.79 3.17 11.96
C LEU A 7 16.40 1.81 11.58
N PRO A 8 16.87 1.61 10.33
CA PRO A 8 17.38 0.32 9.90
C PRO A 8 18.66 -0.02 10.67
N ILE A 9 18.59 -1.04 11.54
CA ILE A 9 19.79 -1.77 11.97
C ILE A 9 20.43 -2.29 10.69
N ARG A 10 21.72 -2.00 10.45
CA ARG A 10 22.44 -2.45 9.24
C ARG A 10 22.34 -3.97 9.11
N THR A 11 21.48 -4.41 8.19
CA THR A 11 21.24 -5.78 7.78
C THR A 11 22.42 -6.30 6.97
N GLY A 12 22.61 -7.61 7.00
CA GLY A 12 23.69 -8.30 6.30
C GLY A 12 23.40 -9.79 6.22
N TYR A 13 24.28 -10.50 5.52
CA TYR A 13 24.11 -11.91 5.23
C TYR A 13 25.37 -12.68 5.59
N THR A 14 25.18 -13.81 6.26
CA THR A 14 26.21 -14.82 6.40
C THR A 14 26.07 -15.81 5.27
N VAL A 15 27.13 -15.94 4.48
CA VAL A 15 27.23 -16.82 3.33
C VAL A 15 28.18 -17.97 3.67
N SER A 16 27.75 -19.19 3.40
CA SER A 16 28.56 -20.41 3.51
C SER A 16 28.83 -21.00 2.13
N PHE A 17 30.04 -21.53 1.98
CA PHE A 17 30.52 -22.13 0.75
C PHE A 17 30.57 -23.66 0.79
N GLN A 18 30.18 -24.27 1.93
CA GLN A 18 30.11 -25.70 2.36
C GLN A 18 31.11 -26.73 1.79
N GLN A 19 31.56 -26.65 0.54
CA GLN A 19 32.55 -27.52 -0.12
C GLN A 19 33.35 -26.84 -1.25
N SER A 20 33.29 -25.52 -1.44
CA SER A 20 33.97 -24.88 -2.58
C SER A 20 35.50 -24.82 -2.37
N ARG A 21 36.28 -25.32 -3.34
CA ARG A 21 37.74 -25.04 -3.46
C ARG A 21 38.01 -23.59 -3.91
N ASP A 22 37.01 -22.72 -3.84
CA ASP A 22 36.95 -21.44 -4.53
C ASP A 22 37.31 -20.25 -3.62
N ALA A 23 37.90 -20.49 -2.45
CA ALA A 23 38.37 -19.42 -1.56
C ALA A 23 39.27 -18.39 -2.27
N LYS A 24 40.14 -18.85 -3.20
CA LYS A 24 40.96 -17.96 -4.06
C LYS A 24 40.17 -17.11 -5.05
N LYS A 25 38.97 -17.55 -5.47
CA LYS A 25 38.08 -16.76 -6.33
C LYS A 25 37.41 -15.64 -5.54
N LEU A 26 37.06 -15.89 -4.28
CA LEU A 26 36.46 -14.90 -3.37
C LEU A 26 37.43 -13.75 -3.05
N GLU A 27 38.74 -14.01 -2.91
CA GLU A 27 39.75 -12.95 -2.73
C GLU A 27 39.70 -11.87 -3.83
N LYS A 28 39.37 -12.26 -5.07
CA LYS A 28 39.25 -11.33 -6.20
C LYS A 28 38.04 -10.40 -6.05
N TYR A 29 36.91 -10.91 -5.55
CA TYR A 29 35.69 -10.13 -5.37
C TYR A 29 35.87 -9.08 -4.26
N PHE A 30 36.45 -9.48 -3.13
CA PHE A 30 36.59 -8.59 -1.98
C PHE A 30 37.80 -7.65 -2.02
N LYS A 31 38.66 -7.75 -3.04
CA LYS A 31 39.93 -7.01 -3.12
C LYS A 31 39.77 -5.50 -2.95
N ASP A 32 38.72 -4.94 -3.54
CA ASP A 32 38.48 -3.49 -3.57
C ASP A 32 37.34 -3.06 -2.62
N ILE A 33 36.84 -3.99 -1.78
CA ILE A 33 35.75 -3.74 -0.82
C ILE A 33 36.34 -3.50 0.57
N SER A 34 35.91 -2.44 1.25
CA SER A 34 36.43 -2.10 2.58
C SER A 34 36.13 -3.20 3.59
N GLN A 35 37.12 -3.50 4.45
CA GLN A 35 37.02 -4.53 5.49
C GLN A 35 35.94 -4.27 6.55
N ASN A 36 35.37 -3.06 6.60
CA ASN A 36 34.24 -2.77 7.51
C ASN A 36 32.87 -3.21 6.93
N GLN A 37 32.82 -3.66 5.66
CA GLN A 37 31.61 -4.07 4.95
C GLN A 37 31.43 -5.60 4.91
N TRP A 38 32.47 -6.36 5.23
CA TRP A 38 32.45 -7.82 5.25
C TRP A 38 33.51 -8.37 6.21
N LYS A 39 33.37 -9.62 6.66
CA LYS A 39 34.36 -10.32 7.49
C LYS A 39 34.31 -11.82 7.27
N THR A 40 35.46 -12.49 7.34
CA THR A 40 35.52 -13.95 7.35
C THR A 40 35.05 -14.50 8.71
N LEU A 41 34.39 -15.66 8.68
CA LEU A 41 33.86 -16.37 9.84
C LEU A 41 34.40 -17.82 9.84
N GLY A 42 35.73 -17.97 9.94
CA GLY A 42 36.38 -19.27 9.77
C GLY A 42 36.79 -19.51 8.31
N GLU A 43 36.81 -20.77 7.89
CA GLU A 43 37.37 -21.17 6.58
C GLU A 43 36.37 -21.11 5.43
N ASP A 44 35.08 -21.31 5.71
CA ASP A 44 34.03 -21.55 4.71
C ASP A 44 32.84 -20.60 4.82
N MET A 45 32.92 -19.58 5.66
CA MET A 45 31.85 -18.61 5.87
C MET A 45 32.35 -17.18 5.83
N ILE A 46 31.52 -16.30 5.27
CA ILE A 46 31.75 -14.86 5.21
C ILE A 46 30.46 -14.16 5.61
N TRP A 47 30.56 -13.18 6.49
CA TRP A 47 29.51 -12.20 6.69
C TRP A 47 29.76 -11.00 5.78
N MET A 48 28.74 -10.49 5.11
CA MET A 48 28.82 -9.26 4.32
C MET A 48 27.57 -8.40 4.52
N ARG A 49 27.73 -7.09 4.34
CA ARG A 49 26.62 -6.14 4.36
C ARG A 49 25.67 -6.39 3.19
N GLU A 50 24.41 -6.05 3.37
CA GLU A 50 23.35 -6.30 2.39
C GLU A 50 23.64 -5.75 0.99
N ASP A 51 24.10 -4.51 0.86
CA ASP A 51 24.49 -3.92 -0.42
C ASP A 51 25.58 -4.73 -1.15
N ILE A 52 26.57 -5.21 -0.40
CA ILE A 52 27.63 -6.07 -0.94
C ILE A 52 27.11 -7.47 -1.30
N PHE A 53 26.13 -7.98 -0.55
CA PHE A 53 25.54 -9.28 -0.79
C PHE A 53 24.82 -9.34 -2.14
N TRP A 54 24.11 -8.29 -2.53
CA TRP A 54 23.41 -8.27 -3.80
C TRP A 54 24.34 -8.30 -5.01
N ASP A 55 25.41 -7.51 -4.99
CA ASP A 55 26.48 -7.57 -6.00
C ASP A 55 27.17 -8.95 -5.98
N PHE A 56 27.32 -9.54 -4.79
CA PHE A 56 27.94 -10.85 -4.62
C PHE A 56 27.09 -11.96 -5.25
N MET A 57 25.76 -11.83 -5.23
CA MET A 57 24.89 -12.75 -5.94
C MET A 57 25.17 -12.78 -7.44
N ASP A 58 25.43 -11.64 -8.09
CA ASP A 58 25.76 -11.63 -9.52
C ASP A 58 27.11 -12.30 -9.77
N TYR A 59 28.08 -12.02 -8.90
CA TYR A 59 29.38 -12.67 -8.96
C TYR A 59 29.24 -14.20 -8.86
N VAL A 60 28.41 -14.70 -7.94
CA VAL A 60 28.16 -16.13 -7.76
C VAL A 60 27.56 -16.74 -9.02
N HIS A 61 26.56 -16.10 -9.64
CA HIS A 61 25.95 -16.59 -10.88
C HIS A 61 26.93 -16.61 -12.06
N GLN A 62 27.92 -15.70 -12.09
CA GLN A 62 28.90 -15.60 -13.18
C GLN A 62 30.12 -16.49 -12.99
N HIS A 63 30.53 -16.76 -11.74
CA HIS A 63 31.85 -17.33 -11.45
C HIS A 63 31.85 -18.57 -10.54
N LEU A 64 30.72 -18.89 -9.90
CA LEU A 64 30.55 -19.99 -8.97
C LEU A 64 29.32 -20.84 -9.35
N ASP A 65 29.10 -21.94 -8.62
CA ASP A 65 27.84 -22.71 -8.72
C ASP A 65 26.88 -22.27 -7.60
N PRO A 66 25.78 -21.56 -7.91
CA PRO A 66 24.85 -21.06 -6.91
C PRO A 66 24.23 -22.15 -6.03
N ARG A 67 24.22 -23.42 -6.47
CA ARG A 67 23.68 -24.54 -5.69
C ARG A 67 24.54 -24.93 -4.50
N HIS A 68 25.81 -24.51 -4.50
CA HIS A 68 26.77 -24.78 -3.42
C HIS A 68 27.04 -23.55 -2.55
N VAL A 69 26.33 -22.45 -2.80
CA VAL A 69 26.44 -21.23 -2.00
C VAL A 69 25.15 -21.04 -1.23
N TRP A 70 25.27 -20.96 0.09
CA TRP A 70 24.14 -20.86 1.00
C TRP A 70 24.24 -19.54 1.74
N ALA A 71 23.12 -18.89 2.01
CA ALA A 71 23.08 -17.62 2.71
C ALA A 71 21.97 -17.60 3.75
N VAL A 72 22.15 -16.74 4.75
CA VAL A 72 21.13 -16.42 5.74
C VAL A 72 21.29 -14.97 6.19
N GLU A 73 20.17 -14.30 6.44
CA GLU A 73 20.19 -12.98 7.06
C GLU A 73 20.77 -13.06 8.49
N ALA A 74 21.79 -12.26 8.74
CA ALA A 74 22.49 -12.20 10.03
C ALA A 74 23.04 -10.80 10.31
N LYS A 75 22.94 -10.37 11.57
CA LYS A 75 23.45 -9.06 12.01
C LYS A 75 24.97 -9.09 12.13
N GLN A 76 25.65 -7.97 11.86
CA GLN A 76 27.11 -7.88 11.98
C GLN A 76 27.64 -8.32 13.37
N ARG A 77 26.92 -7.95 14.44
CA ARG A 77 27.24 -8.29 15.83
C ARG A 77 26.93 -9.75 16.21
N SER A 78 26.06 -10.41 15.43
CA SER A 78 25.61 -11.78 15.66
C SER A 78 25.63 -12.57 14.34
N PRO A 79 26.80 -12.75 13.72
CA PRO A 79 26.89 -13.29 12.35
C PRO A 79 26.54 -14.78 12.25
N PHE A 80 26.46 -15.49 13.38
CA PHE A 80 26.04 -16.89 13.46
C PHE A 80 24.56 -17.04 13.84
N GLU A 81 23.83 -15.93 13.93
CA GLU A 81 22.38 -15.95 14.10
C GLU A 81 21.74 -16.65 12.90
N ASN A 82 20.67 -17.42 13.15
CA ASN A 82 19.87 -18.08 12.11
C ASN A 82 20.57 -19.13 11.22
N LEU A 83 21.83 -19.54 11.46
CA LEU A 83 22.53 -20.52 10.59
C LEU A 83 21.71 -21.78 10.22
N ARG A 84 20.84 -22.25 11.11
CA ARG A 84 19.95 -23.41 10.87
C ARG A 84 18.87 -23.16 9.79
N ARG A 85 18.67 -21.90 9.39
CA ARG A 85 17.72 -21.42 8.39
C ARG A 85 18.43 -20.97 7.11
N MET A 86 19.68 -21.40 6.89
CA MET A 86 20.37 -21.13 5.63
C MET A 86 19.57 -21.68 4.46
N GLU A 87 19.51 -20.90 3.40
CA GLU A 87 18.88 -21.26 2.14
C GLU A 87 19.90 -21.14 1.01
N PRO A 88 19.69 -21.84 -0.12
CA PRO A 88 20.50 -21.60 -1.31
C PRO A 88 20.48 -20.12 -1.69
N ILE A 89 21.59 -19.57 -2.17
CA ILE A 89 21.68 -18.14 -2.51
C ILE A 89 20.63 -17.71 -3.54
N THR A 90 20.18 -18.64 -4.39
CA THR A 90 19.11 -18.41 -5.37
C THR A 90 17.74 -18.14 -4.74
N ALA A 91 17.51 -18.54 -3.48
CA ALA A 91 16.28 -18.22 -2.75
C ALA A 91 16.11 -16.70 -2.56
N PHE A 92 17.21 -15.95 -2.56
CA PHE A 92 17.21 -14.50 -2.38
C PHE A 92 16.99 -13.72 -3.69
N GLN A 93 16.84 -14.39 -4.84
CA GLN A 93 16.68 -13.71 -6.14
C GLN A 93 15.45 -12.79 -6.15
N LYS A 94 14.32 -13.26 -5.61
CA LYS A 94 13.11 -12.43 -5.50
C LYS A 94 13.33 -11.16 -4.68
N MET A 95 14.10 -11.24 -3.60
CA MET A 95 14.45 -10.07 -2.78
C MET A 95 15.32 -9.10 -3.57
N LYS A 96 16.29 -9.63 -4.32
CA LYS A 96 17.14 -8.81 -5.19
C LYS A 96 16.34 -8.09 -6.28
N ASP A 97 15.45 -8.80 -6.96
CA ASP A 97 14.60 -8.24 -8.03
C ASP A 97 13.65 -7.15 -7.51
N ALA A 98 13.40 -7.11 -6.19
CA ALA A 98 12.55 -6.13 -5.53
C ALA A 98 13.32 -4.96 -4.91
N LEU A 99 14.66 -4.86 -5.02
CA LEU A 99 15.46 -3.82 -4.35
C LEU A 99 15.09 -2.39 -4.74
N TRP A 100 14.61 -2.19 -5.96
CA TRP A 100 14.18 -0.89 -6.48
C TRP A 100 13.13 -0.19 -5.60
N ILE A 101 12.37 -0.95 -4.79
CA ILE A 101 11.36 -0.37 -3.89
C ILE A 101 11.99 0.43 -2.75
N ASP A 102 13.16 0.00 -2.26
CA ASP A 102 13.89 0.68 -1.20
C ASP A 102 14.33 2.06 -1.70
N GLU A 103 14.94 2.10 -2.89
CA GLU A 103 15.34 3.35 -3.57
C GLU A 103 14.15 4.25 -3.90
N LEU A 104 13.04 3.69 -4.40
CA LEU A 104 11.84 4.47 -4.72
C LEU A 104 11.27 5.20 -3.49
N ILE A 105 11.29 4.55 -2.33
CA ILE A 105 10.84 5.14 -1.06
C ILE A 105 11.84 6.20 -0.58
N GLU A 106 13.14 5.90 -0.61
CA GLU A 106 14.20 6.81 -0.13
C GLU A 106 14.28 8.09 -0.98
N ASP A 107 14.21 7.96 -2.30
CA ASP A 107 14.23 9.07 -3.25
C ASP A 107 12.88 9.79 -3.36
N LYS A 108 11.84 9.29 -2.67
CA LYS A 108 10.47 9.82 -2.70
C LYS A 108 9.90 9.91 -4.12
N ARG A 109 10.15 8.89 -4.94
CA ARG A 109 9.64 8.77 -6.32
C ARG A 109 8.20 8.25 -6.36
N ILE A 110 7.34 8.85 -5.55
CA ILE A 110 5.90 8.58 -5.47
C ILE A 110 5.17 9.86 -5.86
N CYS A 111 4.13 9.74 -6.67
CA CYS A 111 3.26 10.86 -7.03
C CYS A 111 1.78 10.52 -6.83
N SER A 112 0.95 11.56 -6.78
CA SER A 112 -0.49 11.45 -6.53
C SER A 112 -1.29 11.69 -7.81
N TYR A 113 -2.25 10.80 -8.05
CA TYR A 113 -3.33 11.00 -9.01
C TYR A 113 -4.64 11.19 -8.24
N TYR A 114 -5.59 11.88 -8.85
CA TYR A 114 -6.85 12.27 -8.23
C TYR A 114 -7.99 11.71 -9.05
N GLN A 115 -8.86 10.93 -8.44
CA GLN A 115 -10.09 10.47 -9.07
C GLN A 115 -11.29 11.12 -8.38
N PRO A 116 -12.18 11.81 -9.11
CA PRO A 116 -13.29 12.51 -8.49
C PRO A 116 -14.34 11.51 -7.96
N ILE A 117 -14.88 11.83 -6.80
CA ILE A 117 -16.06 11.21 -6.21
C ILE A 117 -17.18 12.25 -6.29
N VAL A 118 -18.33 11.82 -6.81
CA VAL A 118 -19.41 12.73 -7.17
C VAL A 118 -20.75 12.35 -6.53
N SER A 119 -21.59 13.35 -6.32
CA SER A 119 -23.02 13.17 -6.09
C SER A 119 -23.79 13.61 -7.34
N VAL A 120 -24.92 12.97 -7.62
CA VAL A 120 -25.76 13.30 -8.79
C VAL A 120 -27.14 13.76 -8.31
N ASN A 121 -27.48 15.02 -8.58
CA ASN A 121 -28.76 15.63 -8.22
C ASN A 121 -29.39 16.31 -9.44
N HIS A 122 -30.65 15.99 -9.77
CA HIS A 122 -31.37 16.60 -10.90
C HIS A 122 -30.54 16.64 -12.21
N GLU A 123 -29.90 15.51 -12.56
CA GLU A 123 -29.02 15.37 -13.74
C GLU A 123 -27.75 16.23 -13.70
N ARG A 124 -27.43 16.85 -12.56
CA ARG A 124 -26.18 17.59 -12.34
C ARG A 124 -25.23 16.78 -11.50
N VAL A 125 -24.00 16.68 -12.00
CA VAL A 125 -22.88 16.04 -11.33
C VAL A 125 -22.14 17.09 -10.50
N HIS A 126 -21.99 16.82 -9.21
CA HIS A 126 -21.24 17.66 -8.28
C HIS A 126 -20.07 16.87 -7.71
N ILE A 127 -18.85 17.39 -7.82
CA ILE A 127 -17.67 16.79 -7.20
C ILE A 127 -17.74 17.03 -5.70
N VAL A 128 -17.87 15.96 -4.92
CA VAL A 128 -17.93 15.96 -3.45
C VAL A 128 -16.53 15.78 -2.86
N GLY A 129 -15.68 15.02 -3.55
CA GLY A 129 -14.35 14.69 -3.09
C GLY A 129 -13.46 14.14 -4.18
N HIS A 130 -12.23 13.80 -3.78
CA HIS A 130 -11.30 13.06 -4.61
C HIS A 130 -10.65 11.95 -3.79
N GLU A 131 -10.51 10.78 -4.41
CA GLU A 131 -9.57 9.77 -3.93
C GLU A 131 -8.17 10.09 -4.46
N ILE A 132 -7.20 10.08 -3.56
CA ILE A 132 -5.79 10.26 -3.91
C ILE A 132 -5.13 8.89 -4.07
N LEU A 133 -4.81 8.59 -5.32
CA LEU A 133 -4.23 7.33 -5.75
C LEU A 133 -2.72 7.48 -5.96
N SER A 134 -1.93 6.77 -5.17
CA SER A 134 -0.47 6.80 -5.30
C SER A 134 -0.01 6.12 -6.60
N ARG A 135 1.09 6.58 -7.17
CA ARG A 135 1.80 5.97 -8.32
C ARG A 135 3.30 6.07 -8.06
N GLY A 136 4.04 5.03 -8.43
CA GLY A 136 5.50 5.08 -8.42
C GLY A 136 6.01 5.70 -9.72
N LEU A 137 7.22 6.25 -9.68
CA LEU A 137 7.89 6.79 -10.86
C LEU A 137 9.21 6.07 -11.07
N GLU A 138 9.43 5.55 -12.28
CA GLU A 138 10.76 5.13 -12.75
C GLU A 138 11.68 6.36 -12.87
N GLU A 139 12.99 6.13 -13.02
CA GLU A 139 13.97 7.23 -13.20
C GLU A 139 13.69 8.07 -14.46
N ASP A 140 13.13 7.46 -15.50
CA ASP A 140 12.73 8.14 -16.74
C ASP A 140 11.38 8.86 -16.64
N GLY A 141 10.72 8.79 -15.47
CA GLY A 141 9.42 9.40 -15.19
C GLY A 141 8.21 8.57 -15.61
N SER A 142 8.40 7.35 -16.13
CA SER A 142 7.29 6.44 -16.42
C SER A 142 6.62 5.91 -15.14
N ILE A 143 5.34 5.53 -15.25
CA ILE A 143 4.50 5.17 -14.10
C ILE A 143 4.68 3.70 -13.72
N ILE A 144 5.01 3.47 -12.45
CA ILE A 144 4.95 2.17 -11.80
C ILE A 144 3.57 2.02 -11.16
N PRO A 145 2.80 0.96 -11.51
CA PRO A 145 1.49 0.74 -10.92
C PRO A 145 1.60 0.32 -9.43
N PRO A 146 0.63 0.70 -8.58
CA PRO A 146 0.70 0.44 -7.14
C PRO A 146 0.88 -1.03 -6.76
N PHE A 147 0.18 -1.94 -7.45
CA PHE A 147 0.25 -3.37 -7.13
C PHE A 147 1.70 -3.90 -7.19
N LYS A 148 2.51 -3.45 -8.16
CA LYS A 148 3.93 -3.83 -8.26
C LYS A 148 4.75 -3.27 -7.10
N MET A 149 4.46 -2.04 -6.69
CA MET A 149 5.14 -1.40 -5.54
C MET A 149 4.85 -2.17 -4.25
N PHE A 150 3.59 -2.50 -4.00
CA PHE A 150 3.21 -3.23 -2.79
C PHE A 150 3.67 -4.69 -2.80
N GLU A 151 3.69 -5.37 -3.95
CA GLU A 151 4.28 -6.71 -4.08
C GLU A 151 5.79 -6.69 -3.75
N ALA A 152 6.54 -5.75 -4.33
CA ALA A 152 7.96 -5.59 -4.03
C ALA A 152 8.20 -5.21 -2.55
N ALA A 153 7.38 -4.30 -2.01
CA ALA A 153 7.46 -3.91 -0.61
C ALA A 153 7.18 -5.10 0.33
N GLN A 154 6.22 -5.97 0.01
CA GLN A 154 5.97 -7.18 0.81
C GLN A 154 7.17 -8.13 0.80
N ILE A 155 7.75 -8.37 -0.38
CA ILE A 155 8.96 -9.21 -0.53
C ILE A 155 10.12 -8.65 0.31
N ARG A 156 10.25 -7.32 0.36
CA ARG A 156 11.32 -6.60 1.08
C ARG A 156 10.97 -6.28 2.54
N ASN A 157 9.79 -6.66 3.02
CA ASN A 157 9.27 -6.28 4.34
C ASN A 157 9.26 -4.75 4.57
N LYS A 158 8.91 -3.99 3.52
CA LYS A 158 8.82 -2.51 3.49
C LYS A 158 7.38 -2.01 3.37
N THR A 159 6.36 -2.85 3.52
CA THR A 159 4.95 -2.45 3.38
C THR A 159 4.59 -1.23 4.23
N PHE A 160 5.06 -1.17 5.49
CA PHE A 160 4.85 0.00 6.34
C PHE A 160 5.58 1.26 5.86
N ALA A 161 6.83 1.12 5.41
CA ALA A 161 7.59 2.25 4.89
C ALA A 161 6.94 2.82 3.63
N LEU A 162 6.47 1.94 2.74
CA LEU A 162 5.77 2.33 1.52
C LEU A 162 4.41 2.97 1.82
N ASP A 163 3.57 2.33 2.64
CA ASP A 163 2.27 2.86 3.07
C ASP A 163 2.41 4.26 3.67
N ARG A 164 3.38 4.44 4.57
CA ARG A 164 3.69 5.74 5.17
C ARG A 164 4.12 6.76 4.11
N ALA A 165 4.97 6.39 3.16
CA ALA A 165 5.42 7.28 2.10
C ALA A 165 4.25 7.72 1.20
N CYS A 166 3.39 6.78 0.79
CA CYS A 166 2.16 7.04 0.05
C CYS A 166 1.22 7.98 0.80
N ARG A 167 0.95 7.73 2.09
CA ARG A 167 0.09 8.59 2.93
C ARG A 167 0.64 10.01 3.07
N LEU A 168 1.94 10.16 3.29
CA LEU A 168 2.57 11.48 3.40
C LEU A 168 2.52 12.26 2.09
N GLU A 169 2.78 11.60 0.95
CA GLU A 169 2.67 12.24 -0.35
C GLU A 169 1.22 12.61 -0.68
N ALA A 170 0.25 11.73 -0.34
CA ALA A 170 -1.16 12.03 -0.51
C ALA A 170 -1.61 13.24 0.33
N VAL A 171 -1.22 13.32 1.61
CA VAL A 171 -1.55 14.48 2.48
C VAL A 171 -0.90 15.76 1.97
N LYS A 172 0.36 15.71 1.49
CA LYS A 172 1.02 16.86 0.89
C LYS A 172 0.22 17.40 -0.30
N ASN A 173 -0.24 16.49 -1.14
CA ASN A 173 -1.04 16.77 -2.33
C ASN A 173 -2.52 17.04 -2.05
N ALA A 174 -3.02 16.72 -0.85
CA ALA A 174 -4.37 17.08 -0.41
C ALA A 174 -4.54 18.59 -0.24
N SER A 175 -3.46 19.33 0.06
CA SER A 175 -3.49 20.77 0.32
C SER A 175 -3.97 21.64 -0.86
N ILE A 176 -3.97 21.10 -2.09
CA ILE A 176 -4.48 21.81 -3.28
C ILE A 176 -5.97 21.59 -3.53
N ILE A 177 -6.62 20.74 -2.74
CA ILE A 177 -8.07 20.46 -2.79
C ILE A 177 -8.75 21.28 -1.70
N ASP A 178 -9.55 22.25 -2.12
CA ASP A 178 -10.25 23.13 -1.18
C ASP A 178 -11.71 22.70 -0.98
N HIS A 179 -12.16 22.71 0.28
CA HIS A 179 -13.55 22.47 0.70
C HIS A 179 -14.22 21.15 0.24
N GLN A 180 -13.45 20.17 -0.23
CA GLN A 180 -13.93 18.85 -0.65
C GLN A 180 -13.40 17.74 0.28
N LEU A 181 -14.03 16.57 0.21
CA LEU A 181 -13.53 15.36 0.86
C LEU A 181 -12.29 14.82 0.13
N ILE A 182 -11.39 14.22 0.88
CA ILE A 182 -10.12 13.70 0.39
C ILE A 182 -9.95 12.29 0.95
N PHE A 183 -10.02 11.33 0.05
CA PHE A 183 -9.93 9.92 0.41
C PHE A 183 -8.50 9.43 0.26
N ILE A 184 -7.97 8.81 1.31
CA ILE A 184 -6.58 8.35 1.41
C ILE A 184 -6.56 6.90 1.91
N ASN A 185 -6.05 6.01 1.07
CA ASN A 185 -5.84 4.61 1.41
C ASN A 185 -4.83 4.43 2.55
N PHE A 186 -5.07 3.44 3.42
CA PHE A 186 -4.09 2.97 4.40
C PHE A 186 -4.14 1.46 4.57
N ILE A 187 -2.98 0.86 4.89
CA ILE A 187 -2.88 -0.56 5.20
C ILE A 187 -2.92 -0.78 6.72
N PRO A 188 -3.98 -1.39 7.28
CA PRO A 188 -4.11 -1.56 8.73
C PRO A 188 -3.02 -2.49 9.30
N THR A 189 -2.64 -3.53 8.55
CA THR A 189 -1.60 -4.49 8.96
C THR A 189 -0.21 -3.84 9.08
N ALA A 190 -0.01 -2.67 8.47
CA ALA A 190 1.21 -1.88 8.60
C ALA A 190 1.25 -1.03 9.88
N ILE A 191 0.10 -0.73 10.50
CA ILE A 191 -0.02 0.15 11.66
C ILE A 191 -0.07 -0.70 12.93
N TYR A 192 1.04 -0.87 13.64
CA TYR A 192 1.05 -1.64 14.90
C TYR A 192 0.72 -0.78 16.14
N ASN A 193 1.05 0.51 16.11
CA ASN A 193 0.72 1.47 17.15
C ASN A 193 0.19 2.75 16.48
N PRO A 194 -1.13 3.04 16.53
CA PRO A 194 -1.71 4.19 15.84
C PRO A 194 -1.03 5.51 16.20
N GLU A 195 -0.78 5.76 17.48
CA GLU A 195 -0.16 6.99 17.98
C GLU A 195 1.20 7.25 17.34
N HIS A 196 2.08 6.25 17.33
CA HIS A 196 3.42 6.38 16.75
C HIS A 196 3.42 6.32 15.22
N CYS A 197 2.68 5.39 14.62
CA CYS A 197 2.67 5.15 13.18
C CYS A 197 1.99 6.28 12.39
N LEU A 198 1.00 6.95 12.97
CA LEU A 198 0.21 8.01 12.33
C LEU A 198 0.68 9.42 12.69
N ALA A 199 1.56 9.57 13.70
CA ALA A 199 2.08 10.86 14.17
C ALA A 199 2.58 11.78 13.04
N SER A 200 3.35 11.24 12.09
CA SER A 200 3.88 12.04 10.98
C SER A 200 2.79 12.49 10.02
N THR A 201 1.78 11.66 9.78
CA THR A 201 0.64 11.99 8.92
C THR A 201 -0.19 13.10 9.56
N PHE A 202 -0.49 12.99 10.86
CA PHE A 202 -1.30 13.97 11.57
C PHE A 202 -0.57 15.30 11.74
N THR A 203 0.74 15.26 12.02
CA THR A 203 1.59 16.44 12.04
C THR A 203 1.53 17.17 10.70
N LEU A 204 1.70 16.45 9.58
CA LEU A 204 1.66 17.06 8.25
C LEU A 204 0.29 17.64 7.89
N ILE A 205 -0.81 16.94 8.21
CA ILE A 205 -2.18 17.46 8.02
C ILE A 205 -2.35 18.80 8.74
N LYS A 206 -1.88 18.88 9.98
CA LYS A 206 -1.95 20.10 10.80
C LYS A 206 -1.07 21.22 10.23
N GLU A 207 0.15 20.92 9.80
CA GLU A 207 1.08 21.89 9.20
C GLU A 207 0.50 22.50 7.90
N LEU A 208 -0.24 21.70 7.13
CA LEU A 208 -0.89 22.14 5.90
C LEU A 208 -2.26 22.79 6.13
N ASN A 209 -2.71 22.92 7.39
CA ASN A 209 -4.03 23.45 7.77
C ASN A 209 -5.20 22.76 7.07
N ILE A 210 -5.07 21.47 6.78
CA ILE A 210 -6.16 20.67 6.23
C ILE A 210 -7.11 20.34 7.38
N LYS A 211 -8.40 20.60 7.20
CA LYS A 211 -9.39 20.31 8.24
C LYS A 211 -9.57 18.79 8.36
N PRO A 212 -9.52 18.22 9.58
CA PRO A 212 -9.66 16.78 9.77
C PRO A 212 -10.91 16.19 9.13
N GLU A 213 -12.03 16.90 9.19
CA GLU A 213 -13.30 16.45 8.62
C GLU A 213 -13.31 16.32 7.07
N GLN A 214 -12.28 16.85 6.40
CA GLN A 214 -12.07 16.65 4.96
C GLN A 214 -11.41 15.31 4.64
N ILE A 215 -10.63 14.73 5.55
CA ILE A 215 -9.91 13.49 5.27
C ILE A 215 -10.79 12.29 5.61
N VAL A 216 -10.89 11.37 4.65
CA VAL A 216 -11.51 10.06 4.78
C VAL A 216 -10.43 9.00 4.58
N PHE A 217 -10.12 8.23 5.61
CA PHE A 217 -9.15 7.13 5.49
C PHE A 217 -9.84 5.86 4.99
N GLU A 218 -9.32 5.23 3.94
CA GLU A 218 -9.92 4.04 3.34
C GLU A 218 -9.18 2.78 3.76
N VAL A 219 -9.93 1.75 4.16
CA VAL A 219 -9.42 0.41 4.45
C VAL A 219 -10.17 -0.62 3.61
N ILE A 220 -9.42 -1.47 2.92
CA ILE A 220 -9.97 -2.53 2.07
C ILE A 220 -10.55 -3.67 2.92
N GLU A 221 -11.73 -4.16 2.56
CA GLU A 221 -12.41 -5.25 3.28
C GLU A 221 -11.57 -6.53 3.34
N THR A 222 -10.82 -6.84 2.29
CA THR A 222 -10.04 -8.08 2.14
C THR A 222 -8.70 -8.08 2.88
N GLU A 223 -8.28 -6.96 3.46
CA GLU A 223 -7.14 -6.97 4.37
C GLU A 223 -7.44 -7.98 5.50
N ASP A 224 -6.60 -9.01 5.60
CA ASP A 224 -6.71 -10.09 6.59
C ASP A 224 -6.30 -9.58 7.96
N VAL A 225 -7.11 -8.63 8.45
CA VAL A 225 -7.07 -8.19 9.82
C VAL A 225 -7.62 -9.34 10.66
N GLN A 226 -6.72 -10.20 11.12
CA GLN A 226 -7.06 -11.27 12.06
C GLN A 226 -7.47 -10.71 13.43
N ASP A 227 -7.08 -9.47 13.73
CA ASP A 227 -7.39 -8.75 14.97
C ASP A 227 -8.31 -7.54 14.70
N ILE A 228 -9.62 -7.79 14.68
CA ILE A 228 -10.63 -6.75 14.46
C ILE A 228 -10.60 -5.66 15.53
N GLU A 229 -10.20 -5.99 16.77
CA GLU A 229 -10.08 -5.02 17.85
C GLU A 229 -8.92 -4.05 17.60
N HIS A 230 -7.82 -4.54 17.01
CA HIS A 230 -6.73 -3.69 16.57
C HIS A 230 -7.15 -2.72 15.45
N LEU A 231 -7.93 -3.18 14.45
CA LEU A 231 -8.50 -2.28 13.45
C LEU A 231 -9.42 -1.24 14.09
N LYS A 232 -10.31 -1.64 15.00
CA LYS A 232 -11.18 -0.69 15.73
C LYS A 232 -10.37 0.32 16.52
N ASN A 233 -9.24 -0.06 17.11
CA ASN A 233 -8.33 0.88 17.77
C ASN A 233 -7.76 1.92 16.79
N ILE A 234 -7.32 1.50 15.60
CA ILE A 234 -6.86 2.42 14.54
C ILE A 234 -7.99 3.37 14.11
N LEU A 235 -9.18 2.85 13.82
CA LEU A 235 -10.33 3.63 13.35
C LEU A 235 -10.84 4.62 14.41
N ASN A 236 -10.92 4.19 15.67
CA ASN A 236 -11.24 5.08 16.79
C ASN A 236 -10.17 6.16 16.99
N TYR A 237 -8.91 5.84 16.76
CA TYR A 237 -7.83 6.83 16.80
C TYR A 237 -8.03 7.89 15.71
N TYR A 238 -8.36 7.51 14.48
CA TYR A 238 -8.74 8.47 13.43
C TYR A 238 -9.95 9.34 13.83
N ARG A 239 -11.04 8.71 14.26
CA ARG A 239 -12.28 9.40 14.66
C ARG A 239 -12.07 10.37 15.82
N SER A 240 -11.26 10.01 16.81
CA SER A 240 -10.94 10.90 17.96
C SER A 240 -10.20 12.18 17.56
N HIS A 241 -9.58 12.20 16.37
CA HIS A 241 -8.90 13.36 15.79
C HIS A 241 -9.76 14.11 14.75
N GLY A 242 -11.03 13.73 14.59
CA GLY A 242 -11.98 14.39 13.68
C GLY A 242 -11.92 13.90 12.24
N PHE A 243 -11.14 12.84 11.96
CA PHE A 243 -11.11 12.20 10.65
C PHE A 243 -12.31 11.27 10.45
N LYS A 244 -12.68 11.06 9.18
CA LYS A 244 -13.64 10.04 8.77
C LYS A 244 -12.92 8.80 8.26
N TYR A 245 -13.64 7.70 8.09
CA TYR A 245 -13.11 6.54 7.37
C TYR A 245 -14.17 5.84 6.52
N ALA A 246 -13.67 5.16 5.49
CA ALA A 246 -14.45 4.36 4.58
C ALA A 246 -14.03 2.89 4.66
N LEU A 247 -15.00 2.00 4.48
CA LEU A 247 -14.73 0.59 4.19
C LEU A 247 -14.82 0.39 2.68
N ASP A 248 -13.72 -0.10 2.09
CA ASP A 248 -13.52 -0.24 0.65
C ASP A 248 -13.73 -1.68 0.16
N ASP A 249 -14.05 -1.85 -1.12
CA ASP A 249 -14.31 -3.14 -1.79
C ASP A 249 -15.37 -4.04 -1.11
N VAL A 250 -16.43 -3.43 -0.58
CA VAL A 250 -17.48 -4.14 0.16
C VAL A 250 -18.30 -5.06 -0.75
N GLY A 251 -18.40 -6.32 -0.34
CA GLY A 251 -19.22 -7.38 -0.97
C GLY A 251 -18.39 -8.49 -1.60
N VAL A 252 -17.08 -8.31 -1.73
CA VAL A 252 -16.16 -9.30 -2.28
C VAL A 252 -15.80 -10.35 -1.22
N GLY A 253 -15.84 -10.00 0.07
CA GLY A 253 -15.51 -10.89 1.18
C GLY A 253 -16.68 -11.72 1.74
N TYR A 254 -16.34 -12.75 2.52
CA TYR A 254 -17.32 -13.67 3.13
C TYR A 254 -18.03 -13.10 4.38
N ASN A 255 -17.48 -12.06 5.02
CA ASN A 255 -17.92 -11.55 6.34
C ASN A 255 -18.25 -10.05 6.35
N THR A 256 -18.52 -9.48 5.19
CA THR A 256 -18.75 -8.04 4.98
C THR A 256 -19.76 -7.44 5.96
N LEU A 257 -20.89 -8.13 6.19
CA LEU A 257 -21.95 -7.63 7.08
C LEU A 257 -21.51 -7.50 8.53
N ASN A 258 -20.87 -8.54 9.09
CA ASN A 258 -20.40 -8.50 10.47
C ASN A 258 -19.32 -7.44 10.65
N ARG A 259 -18.39 -7.33 9.69
CA ARG A 259 -17.36 -6.29 9.69
C ARG A 259 -17.96 -4.89 9.69
N LEU A 260 -18.92 -4.62 8.79
CA LEU A 260 -19.62 -3.34 8.72
C LEU A 260 -20.22 -2.95 10.08
N LEU A 261 -20.98 -3.86 10.69
CA LEU A 261 -21.64 -3.61 11.97
C LEU A 261 -20.66 -3.37 13.14
N GLU A 262 -19.47 -3.96 13.08
CA GLU A 262 -18.46 -3.80 14.14
C GLU A 262 -17.62 -2.53 13.98
N VAL A 263 -17.36 -2.11 12.74
CA VAL A 263 -16.48 -0.96 12.45
C VAL A 263 -17.24 0.34 12.24
N GLU A 264 -18.52 0.33 11.89
CA GLU A 264 -19.38 1.52 11.75
C GLU A 264 -18.72 2.67 10.97
N PRO A 265 -18.42 2.50 9.66
CA PRO A 265 -17.72 3.52 8.87
C PRO A 265 -18.61 4.69 8.48
N ASP A 266 -18.00 5.83 8.13
CA ASP A 266 -18.73 7.01 7.64
C ASP A 266 -19.16 6.83 6.18
N VAL A 267 -18.38 6.06 5.40
CA VAL A 267 -18.64 5.75 4.00
C VAL A 267 -18.45 4.24 3.76
N VAL A 268 -19.32 3.66 2.96
CA VAL A 268 -19.22 2.26 2.50
C VAL A 268 -19.10 2.27 0.99
N LYS A 269 -18.01 1.72 0.46
CA LYS A 269 -17.74 1.70 -0.98
C LYS A 269 -18.07 0.32 -1.55
N LEU A 270 -19.09 0.26 -2.42
CA LEU A 270 -19.51 -0.96 -3.10
C LEU A 270 -18.52 -1.30 -4.21
N ALA A 271 -17.95 -2.50 -4.15
CA ALA A 271 -16.92 -2.96 -5.09
C ALA A 271 -17.38 -2.96 -6.55
N PHE A 272 -16.42 -2.82 -7.46
CA PHE A 272 -16.64 -2.83 -8.91
C PHE A 272 -17.42 -4.04 -9.40
N GLU A 273 -17.21 -5.22 -8.80
CA GLU A 273 -17.89 -6.48 -9.16
C GLU A 273 -19.40 -6.43 -8.94
N PHE A 274 -19.91 -5.52 -8.11
CA PHE A 274 -21.35 -5.34 -7.87
C PHE A 274 -21.92 -4.09 -8.54
N THR A 275 -21.06 -3.16 -8.96
CA THR A 275 -21.45 -1.96 -9.71
C THR A 275 -21.48 -2.22 -11.22
N ASN A 276 -20.47 -2.88 -11.77
CA ASN A 276 -20.31 -3.07 -13.20
C ASN A 276 -21.31 -4.09 -13.76
N GLY A 277 -22.17 -3.64 -14.67
CA GLY A 277 -23.23 -4.46 -15.26
C GLY A 277 -24.45 -4.65 -14.35
N VAL A 278 -24.54 -3.94 -13.22
CA VAL A 278 -25.64 -4.06 -12.25
C VAL A 278 -27.01 -3.83 -12.87
N SER A 279 -27.10 -2.99 -13.92
CA SER A 279 -28.33 -2.71 -14.67
C SER A 279 -28.90 -3.93 -15.41
N LYS A 280 -28.08 -4.94 -15.66
CA LYS A 280 -28.42 -6.13 -16.47
C LYS A 280 -28.37 -7.43 -15.67
N ASN A 281 -27.98 -7.39 -14.40
CA ASN A 281 -27.77 -8.57 -13.58
C ASN A 281 -28.53 -8.47 -12.26
N GLU A 282 -29.66 -9.17 -12.21
CA GLU A 282 -30.54 -9.20 -11.03
C GLU A 282 -29.86 -9.70 -9.75
N LYS A 283 -28.80 -10.52 -9.85
CA LYS A 283 -28.05 -10.96 -8.67
C LYS A 283 -27.19 -9.83 -8.10
N GLN A 284 -26.41 -9.16 -8.95
CA GLN A 284 -25.60 -7.98 -8.55
C GLN A 284 -26.50 -6.89 -7.99
N LYS A 285 -27.64 -6.62 -8.66
CA LYS A 285 -28.64 -5.66 -8.21
C LYS A 285 -29.18 -5.94 -6.80
N LYS A 286 -29.52 -7.19 -6.49
CA LYS A 286 -29.96 -7.56 -5.14
C LYS A 286 -28.88 -7.33 -4.09
N VAL A 287 -27.64 -7.71 -4.37
CA VAL A 287 -26.51 -7.48 -3.45
C VAL A 287 -26.31 -5.98 -3.23
N ALA A 288 -26.31 -5.17 -4.29
CA ALA A 288 -26.18 -3.72 -4.20
C ALA A 288 -27.31 -3.09 -3.37
N GLN A 289 -28.56 -3.58 -3.49
CA GLN A 289 -29.69 -3.13 -2.68
C GLN A 289 -29.56 -3.52 -1.20
N GLU A 290 -29.12 -4.74 -0.92
CA GLU A 290 -28.90 -5.22 0.45
C GLU A 290 -27.80 -4.40 1.13
N MET A 291 -26.67 -4.18 0.45
CA MET A 291 -25.57 -3.34 0.95
C MET A 291 -26.03 -1.91 1.22
N LEU A 292 -26.76 -1.30 0.29
CA LEU A 292 -27.33 0.04 0.46
C LEU A 292 -28.20 0.12 1.73
N ALA A 293 -29.11 -0.85 1.91
CA ALA A 293 -30.00 -0.90 3.08
C ALA A 293 -29.27 -1.12 4.41
N ILE A 294 -28.11 -1.80 4.41
CA ILE A 294 -27.25 -1.94 5.58
C ILE A 294 -26.53 -0.63 5.86
N THR A 295 -25.87 -0.06 4.85
CA THR A 295 -25.12 1.21 4.92
C THR A 295 -25.98 2.34 5.48
N HIS A 296 -27.19 2.53 4.92
CA HIS A 296 -28.10 3.57 5.39
C HIS A 296 -28.66 3.33 6.79
N ARG A 297 -28.90 2.06 7.19
CA ARG A 297 -29.32 1.75 8.57
C ARG A 297 -28.29 2.13 9.61
N MET A 298 -27.02 2.13 9.24
CA MET A 298 -25.91 2.55 10.10
C MET A 298 -25.67 4.06 10.07
N GLY A 299 -26.36 4.80 9.20
CA GLY A 299 -26.16 6.24 9.01
C GLY A 299 -24.92 6.60 8.17
N ALA A 300 -24.34 5.63 7.46
CA ALA A 300 -23.19 5.83 6.57
C ALA A 300 -23.64 6.23 5.15
N GLN A 301 -22.74 6.84 4.38
CA GLN A 301 -22.97 7.13 2.96
C GLN A 301 -22.60 5.93 2.08
N ALA A 302 -23.43 5.59 1.11
CA ALA A 302 -23.15 4.55 0.13
C ALA A 302 -22.47 5.15 -1.11
N LEU A 303 -21.25 4.68 -1.41
CA LEU A 303 -20.48 5.05 -2.58
C LEU A 303 -20.43 3.86 -3.54
N ALA A 304 -20.84 4.04 -4.79
CA ALA A 304 -20.70 3.01 -5.82
C ALA A 304 -19.43 3.21 -6.66
N GLU A 305 -18.54 2.22 -6.66
CA GLU A 305 -17.27 2.30 -7.38
C GLU A 305 -17.25 1.67 -8.75
N GLY A 306 -16.36 2.20 -9.60
CA GLY A 306 -16.14 1.72 -10.95
C GLY A 306 -17.40 1.77 -11.81
N VAL A 307 -18.18 2.85 -11.65
CA VAL A 307 -19.27 3.17 -12.57
C VAL A 307 -18.69 3.52 -13.94
N GLU A 308 -18.96 2.69 -14.95
CA GLU A 308 -18.44 2.87 -16.31
C GLU A 308 -19.52 3.14 -17.36
N THR A 309 -20.78 2.82 -17.07
CA THR A 309 -21.90 2.96 -18.03
C THR A 309 -23.01 3.84 -17.49
N LYS A 310 -23.74 4.48 -18.42
CA LYS A 310 -24.91 5.31 -18.10
C LYS A 310 -26.02 4.46 -17.46
N GLU A 311 -26.22 3.25 -17.97
CA GLU A 311 -27.27 2.35 -17.52
C GLU A 311 -27.04 1.89 -16.08
N ASP A 312 -25.79 1.56 -15.72
CA ASP A 312 -25.43 1.20 -14.35
C ASP A 312 -25.56 2.39 -13.40
N LEU A 313 -25.09 3.58 -13.81
CA LEU A 313 -25.28 4.81 -13.02
C LEU A 313 -26.76 5.06 -12.73
N LYS A 314 -27.60 5.05 -13.77
CA LYS A 314 -29.04 5.27 -13.62
C LYS A 314 -29.66 4.25 -12.67
N CYS A 315 -29.28 2.98 -12.80
CA CYS A 315 -29.76 1.93 -11.93
C CYS A 315 -29.40 2.19 -10.46
N LEU A 316 -28.16 2.58 -10.18
CA LEU A 316 -27.68 2.87 -8.81
C LEU A 316 -28.29 4.14 -8.21
N ILE A 317 -28.51 5.18 -9.03
CA ILE A 317 -29.26 6.38 -8.63
C ILE A 317 -30.70 6.00 -8.26
N GLU A 318 -31.37 5.21 -9.09
CA GLU A 318 -32.74 4.75 -8.82
C GLU A 318 -32.83 3.88 -7.56
N MET A 319 -31.77 3.13 -7.23
CA MET A 319 -31.68 2.40 -5.97
C MET A 319 -31.53 3.31 -4.76
N GLY A 320 -30.88 4.47 -4.92
CA GLY A 320 -30.65 5.45 -3.85
C GLY A 320 -29.21 5.53 -3.34
N TYR A 321 -28.21 5.15 -4.15
CA TYR A 321 -26.79 5.38 -3.80
C TYR A 321 -26.48 6.88 -3.72
N ASP A 322 -25.63 7.27 -2.76
CA ASP A 322 -25.36 8.67 -2.43
C ASP A 322 -24.22 9.27 -3.26
N LEU A 323 -23.16 8.48 -3.43
CA LEU A 323 -21.90 8.88 -4.06
C LEU A 323 -21.51 7.89 -5.17
N PHE A 324 -20.77 8.38 -6.16
CA PHE A 324 -20.35 7.61 -7.32
C PHE A 324 -18.90 7.92 -7.68
N GLN A 325 -18.18 6.90 -8.10
CA GLN A 325 -16.83 7.02 -8.62
C GLN A 325 -16.66 6.04 -9.78
N GLY A 326 -15.92 6.44 -10.82
CA GLY A 326 -15.67 5.56 -11.95
C GLY A 326 -15.31 6.28 -13.23
N TYR A 327 -14.91 5.52 -14.24
CA TYR A 327 -14.43 6.06 -15.51
C TYR A 327 -15.52 6.74 -16.34
N TYR A 328 -16.79 6.48 -16.04
CA TYR A 328 -17.91 7.22 -16.61
C TYR A 328 -17.80 8.73 -16.31
N PHE A 329 -17.26 9.07 -15.14
CA PHE A 329 -17.05 10.45 -14.70
C PHE A 329 -15.69 10.97 -15.13
N ALA A 330 -14.64 10.32 -14.64
CA ALA A 330 -13.27 10.61 -15.02
C ALA A 330 -12.34 9.47 -14.59
N LYS A 331 -11.28 9.25 -15.37
CA LYS A 331 -10.13 8.47 -14.93
C LYS A 331 -9.33 9.25 -13.88
N PRO A 332 -8.46 8.58 -13.09
CA PRO A 332 -7.47 9.26 -12.26
C PRO A 332 -6.62 10.23 -13.08
N ASN A 333 -6.47 11.47 -12.61
CA ASN A 333 -5.70 12.52 -13.28
C ASN A 333 -4.53 13.02 -12.41
N PRO A 334 -3.44 13.56 -12.99
CA PRO A 334 -2.34 14.16 -12.22
C PRO A 334 -2.71 15.45 -11.45
N LYS A 335 -3.91 15.99 -11.67
CA LYS A 335 -4.44 17.17 -10.99
C LYS A 335 -5.91 16.93 -10.62
N PRO A 336 -6.39 17.47 -9.49
CA PRO A 336 -7.80 17.35 -9.12
C PRO A 336 -8.67 18.09 -10.13
N LEU A 337 -9.81 17.50 -10.47
CA LEU A 337 -10.78 18.13 -11.36
C LEU A 337 -11.62 19.13 -10.57
N LYS A 338 -11.91 20.28 -11.19
CA LYS A 338 -12.77 21.31 -10.59
C LYS A 338 -14.24 21.15 -10.99
N GLU A 339 -14.46 20.56 -12.15
CA GLU A 339 -15.78 20.35 -12.74
C GLU A 339 -15.75 19.14 -13.68
N ILE A 340 -16.92 18.53 -13.88
CA ILE A 340 -17.12 17.47 -14.85
C ILE A 340 -18.14 17.98 -15.86
N HIS A 341 -17.67 18.26 -17.08
CA HIS A 341 -18.55 18.76 -18.13
C HIS A 341 -19.28 17.63 -18.84
N SER A 342 -20.61 17.74 -18.87
CA SER A 342 -21.49 16.96 -19.74
C SER A 342 -21.40 15.45 -19.56
N ILE A 343 -22.18 14.97 -18.61
CA ILE A 343 -22.63 13.60 -18.57
C ILE A 343 -24.15 13.68 -18.65
N TYR A 344 -24.73 13.30 -19.79
CA TYR A 344 -26.18 13.14 -19.86
C TYR A 344 -26.54 11.96 -18.97
N VAL A 345 -26.95 12.23 -17.73
CA VAL A 345 -27.49 11.23 -16.81
C VAL A 345 -28.84 10.72 -17.30
#